data_AF-A0A7J6RL02-F1
#
_entry.id   AF-A0A7J6RL02-F1
#
_cell.length_a   1.000
_cell.length_b   1.000
_cell.length_c   1.000
_cell.angle_alpha   90.00
_cell.angle_beta   90.00
_cell.angle_gamma   90.00
#
_symmetry.space_group_name_H-M   'P 1'
#
loop_
_entity.id
_entity.type
_entity.pdbx_description
1 polymer ?
#
loop_
_entity_poly.entity_id
_entity_poly.type
_entity_poly.pdbx_seq_one_letter_code
_entity_poly.pdbx_strand_id
1 'polypeptide(L)'
;MLKPRRPLRVYGRHFLRFWLTLEIYFYFIYLWKYRQLNRKAHLPPLCEGPSRCPTRMERLKRCLRGLHEIHVHTAVNPTHSASEPMLERCTSQSQQLIGSKNSHPNLNKEAQSLLDVCNWSPSSRRRGRLGSVGSKTDFTCEQLVREWEQTHNKGVGILRQPSSGLFAAEGSTVDDDMWAVRVRALLRAEISSWYFGAPVDSLQRGNLEEWVAEYFFEYRQADELSTAEKQELRVLVDYLAEWAHISGDLRDGTNEDVKCMRIMNDPIPAAYRPFICYGVTHFVLPIITDIVLDKLVGFTKYRSGTMEYWYSRAPEGENPRLQPIVFCHGLGVGLLPYIPFVKGITQSFPDRDIFCIEVPHVAMRPYPNLPSAREMSVVVADMLTAWGYSQAHMIGHSFGTFVVRWMLAHEPSRIASLSLVDPVCFLLVKNDLLLNTQRK
;
A
#
# COMPACT_ATOMS: atom_id res chain seq x y z
N MET A 1 50.55 34.88 30.03
CA MET A 1 49.22 34.84 30.69
C MET A 1 48.23 34.11 29.80
N LEU A 2 47.45 33.15 30.33
CA LEU A 2 46.34 32.52 29.61
C LEU A 2 45.02 33.12 30.09
N LYS A 3 44.14 33.55 29.17
CA LYS A 3 42.79 34.04 29.53
C LYS A 3 41.93 32.87 30.03
N PRO A 4 41.15 33.03 31.12
CA PRO A 4 40.24 31.98 31.59
C PRO A 4 39.14 31.72 30.55
N ARG A 5 38.90 30.45 30.22
CA ARG A 5 37.79 30.03 29.35
C ARG A 5 36.46 30.34 30.06
N ARG A 6 35.58 31.12 29.44
CA ARG A 6 34.19 31.29 29.92
C ARG A 6 33.49 29.92 29.97
N PRO A 7 32.76 29.58 31.04
CA PRO A 7 32.13 28.25 31.15
C PRO A 7 30.94 28.11 30.19
N LEU A 8 30.95 27.05 29.37
CA LEU A 8 29.88 26.75 28.40
C LEU A 8 28.49 26.63 29.03
N ARG A 9 28.41 26.32 30.35
CA ARG A 9 27.16 26.16 31.12
C ARG A 9 26.20 27.36 31.03
N VAL A 10 26.67 28.59 30.82
CA VAL A 10 25.78 29.77 30.78
C VAL A 10 25.05 29.84 29.42
N TYR A 11 25.79 29.83 28.31
CA TYR A 11 25.21 29.88 26.96
C TYR A 11 24.22 28.74 26.71
N GLY A 12 24.54 27.52 27.17
CA GLY A 12 23.62 26.37 27.09
C GLY A 12 22.27 26.58 27.79
N ARG A 13 22.22 27.31 28.92
CA ARG A 13 20.96 27.61 29.62
C ARG A 13 20.07 28.61 28.86
N HIS A 14 20.66 29.60 28.20
CA HIS A 14 19.89 30.56 27.39
C HIS A 14 19.39 29.90 26.09
N PHE A 15 20.23 29.11 25.42
CA PHE A 15 19.84 28.34 24.25
C PHE A 15 18.72 27.33 24.56
N LEU A 16 18.85 26.54 25.64
CA LEU A 16 17.84 25.57 26.04
C LEU A 16 16.49 26.23 26.38
N ARG A 17 16.50 27.39 27.06
CA ARG A 17 15.28 28.16 27.33
C ARG A 17 14.61 28.65 26.04
N PHE A 18 15.38 29.22 25.12
CA PHE A 18 14.87 29.67 23.82
C PHE A 18 14.28 28.52 23.00
N TRP A 19 14.99 27.38 22.95
CA TRP A 19 14.52 26.18 22.26
C TRP A 19 13.23 25.61 22.87
N LEU A 20 13.14 25.53 24.20
CA LEU A 20 11.91 25.11 24.89
C LEU A 20 10.73 26.04 24.59
N THR A 21 10.94 27.35 24.52
CA THR A 21 9.88 28.30 24.13
C THR A 21 9.41 28.07 22.69
N LEU A 22 10.32 27.81 21.74
CA LEU A 22 9.96 27.46 20.35
C LEU A 22 9.21 26.12 20.27
N GLU A 23 9.67 25.11 21.00
CA GLU A 23 9.06 23.78 21.08
C GLU A 23 7.62 23.85 21.62
N ILE A 24 7.41 24.60 22.72
CA ILE A 24 6.08 24.85 23.29
C ILE A 24 5.17 25.61 22.31
N TYR A 25 5.69 26.65 21.65
CA TYR A 25 4.94 27.43 20.67
C TYR A 25 4.54 26.58 19.44
N PHE A 26 5.46 25.76 18.93
CA PHE A 26 5.19 24.85 17.82
C PHE A 26 4.21 23.72 18.21
N TYR A 27 4.27 23.23 19.45
CA TYR A 27 3.29 22.30 19.98
C TYR A 27 1.88 22.93 20.08
N PHE A 28 1.75 24.20 20.45
CA PHE A 28 0.45 24.90 20.39
C PHE A 28 -0.05 25.10 18.95
N ILE A 29 0.82 25.37 17.98
CA ILE A 29 0.46 25.40 16.55
C ILE A 29 -0.01 24.01 16.09
N TYR A 30 0.68 22.94 16.51
CA TYR A 30 0.26 21.56 16.25
C TYR A 30 -1.12 21.27 16.83
N LEU A 31 -1.39 21.60 18.10
CA LEU A 31 -2.70 21.39 18.72
C LEU A 31 -3.81 22.19 18.02
N TRP A 32 -3.53 23.41 17.57
CA TRP A 32 -4.46 24.21 16.79
C TRP A 32 -4.74 23.59 15.41
N LYS A 33 -3.69 23.15 14.69
CA LYS A 33 -3.84 22.49 13.39
C LYS A 33 -4.51 21.12 13.47
N TYR A 34 -4.18 20.32 14.48
CA TYR A 34 -4.85 19.05 14.77
C TYR A 34 -6.36 19.27 15.02
N ARG A 35 -6.72 20.27 15.83
CA ARG A 35 -8.13 20.68 16.03
C ARG A 35 -8.78 21.28 14.78
N GLN A 36 -8.02 21.87 13.86
CA GLN A 36 -8.55 22.35 12.57
C GLN A 36 -8.83 21.20 11.61
N LEU A 37 -7.92 20.21 11.53
CA LEU A 37 -8.02 19.06 10.63
C LEU A 37 -9.02 18.00 11.12
N ASN A 38 -9.19 17.84 12.43
CA ASN A 38 -10.20 16.94 13.02
C ASN A 38 -11.65 17.48 12.92
N ARG A 39 -11.87 18.71 12.45
CA ARG A 39 -13.21 19.14 12.03
C ARG A 39 -13.47 18.49 10.68
N LYS A 40 -14.60 17.78 10.52
CA LYS A 40 -15.06 17.30 9.20
C LYS A 40 -15.06 18.50 8.24
N ALA A 41 -14.03 18.59 7.40
CA ALA A 41 -13.99 19.57 6.33
C ALA A 41 -14.93 19.07 5.25
N HIS A 42 -15.94 19.86 4.90
CA HIS A 42 -16.63 19.66 3.64
C HIS A 42 -15.60 19.92 2.53
N LEU A 43 -15.02 18.84 2.01
CA LEU A 43 -14.28 18.91 0.76
C LEU A 43 -15.24 19.51 -0.29
N PRO A 44 -14.77 20.39 -1.18
CA PRO A 44 -15.58 20.76 -2.33
C PRO A 44 -15.94 19.46 -3.06
N PRO A 45 -17.20 19.28 -3.52
CA PRO A 45 -17.58 18.08 -4.26
C PRO A 45 -16.59 17.88 -5.40
N LEU A 46 -16.08 16.66 -5.56
CA LEU A 46 -15.15 16.34 -6.64
C LEU A 46 -15.83 16.72 -7.94
N CYS A 47 -15.32 17.76 -8.62
CA CYS A 47 -15.95 18.33 -9.80
C CYS A 47 -16.34 17.21 -10.76
N GLU A 48 -17.63 17.12 -11.09
CA GLU A 48 -18.14 16.02 -11.92
C GLU A 48 -17.29 15.92 -13.18
N GLY A 49 -16.55 14.81 -13.29
CA GLY A 49 -15.67 14.60 -14.42
C GLY A 49 -16.50 14.61 -15.71
N PRO A 50 -15.93 15.07 -16.85
CA PRO A 50 -16.63 15.02 -18.13
C PRO A 50 -17.20 13.61 -18.36
N SER A 51 -18.35 13.53 -19.04
CA SER A 51 -19.36 12.44 -19.03
C SER A 51 -18.91 11.00 -19.36
N ARG A 52 -17.61 10.76 -19.44
CA ARG A 52 -16.90 9.48 -19.49
C ARG A 52 -16.43 8.99 -18.11
N CYS A 53 -16.74 9.69 -17.02
CA CYS A 53 -16.36 9.27 -15.68
C CYS A 53 -17.07 7.94 -15.31
N PRO A 54 -16.36 6.85 -15.00
CA PRO A 54 -16.99 5.54 -14.77
C PRO A 54 -17.86 5.55 -13.50
N THR A 55 -19.03 4.91 -13.58
CA THR A 55 -20.01 4.79 -12.48
C THR A 55 -19.41 4.11 -11.24
N ARG A 56 -20.04 4.24 -10.06
CA ARG A 56 -19.57 3.58 -8.83
C ARG A 56 -19.43 2.07 -9.05
N MET A 57 -20.41 1.45 -9.71
CA MET A 57 -20.39 0.06 -10.11
C MET A 57 -19.21 -0.30 -11.04
N GLU A 58 -18.89 0.50 -12.06
CA GLU A 58 -17.75 0.20 -12.94
C GLU A 58 -16.40 0.37 -12.21
N ARG A 59 -16.30 1.32 -11.27
CA ARG A 59 -15.14 1.43 -10.37
C ARG A 59 -15.01 0.19 -9.47
N LEU A 60 -16.11 -0.31 -8.90
CA LEU A 60 -16.13 -1.53 -8.10
C LEU A 60 -15.75 -2.76 -8.93
N LYS A 61 -16.34 -2.95 -10.12
CA LYS A 61 -16.01 -4.02 -11.06
C LYS A 61 -14.53 -4.04 -11.42
N ARG A 62 -13.93 -2.87 -11.67
CA ARG A 62 -12.49 -2.76 -11.96
C ARG A 62 -11.61 -3.09 -10.75
N CYS A 63 -12.02 -2.66 -9.55
CA CYS A 63 -11.36 -2.97 -8.29
C CYS A 63 -11.35 -4.49 -8.02
N LEU A 64 -12.54 -5.10 -7.97
CA LEU A 64 -12.72 -6.51 -7.64
C LEU A 64 -12.14 -7.45 -8.71
N ARG A 65 -12.15 -7.04 -10.00
CA ARG A 65 -11.45 -7.79 -11.06
C ARG A 65 -9.95 -7.81 -10.85
N GLY A 66 -9.33 -6.68 -10.49
CA GLY A 66 -7.88 -6.63 -10.23
C GLY A 66 -7.48 -7.53 -9.05
N LEU A 67 -8.26 -7.53 -7.96
CA LEU A 67 -8.07 -8.46 -6.85
C LEU A 67 -8.26 -9.93 -7.26
N HIS A 68 -9.27 -10.22 -8.10
CA HIS A 68 -9.49 -11.56 -8.63
C HIS A 68 -8.35 -12.05 -9.54
N GLU A 69 -7.85 -11.20 -10.44
CA GLU A 69 -6.71 -11.50 -11.32
C GLU A 69 -5.45 -11.81 -10.50
N ILE A 70 -5.16 -11.01 -9.45
CA ILE A 70 -4.07 -11.28 -8.50
C ILE A 70 -4.24 -12.66 -7.85
N HIS A 71 -5.42 -12.95 -7.28
CA HIS A 71 -5.67 -14.20 -6.56
C HIS A 71 -5.69 -15.44 -7.45
N VAL A 72 -6.15 -15.33 -8.70
CA VAL A 72 -6.01 -16.39 -9.71
C VAL A 72 -4.53 -16.67 -10.00
N HIS A 73 -3.72 -15.64 -10.25
CA HIS A 73 -2.28 -15.84 -10.50
C HIS A 73 -1.55 -16.45 -9.29
N THR A 74 -1.91 -16.06 -8.06
CA THR A 74 -1.39 -16.64 -6.81
C THR A 74 -1.81 -18.11 -6.62
N ALA A 75 -3.09 -18.44 -6.87
CA ALA A 75 -3.59 -19.81 -6.73
C ALA A 75 -2.94 -20.79 -7.72
N VAL A 76 -2.65 -20.32 -8.94
CA VAL A 76 -2.06 -21.12 -10.03
C VAL A 76 -0.53 -21.25 -9.92
N ASN A 77 0.18 -20.23 -9.40
CA ASN A 77 1.66 -20.23 -9.36
C ASN A 77 2.21 -19.91 -7.95
N PRO A 78 1.91 -20.73 -6.91
CA PRO A 78 2.31 -20.43 -5.53
C PRO A 78 3.83 -20.26 -5.34
N THR A 79 4.65 -21.00 -6.08
CA THR A 79 6.13 -20.96 -6.04
C THR A 79 6.75 -19.77 -6.79
N HIS A 80 5.97 -18.92 -7.45
CA HIS A 80 6.46 -17.72 -8.14
C HIS A 80 6.08 -16.41 -7.44
N SER A 81 5.33 -16.49 -6.34
CA SER A 81 5.11 -15.33 -5.47
C SER A 81 6.42 -14.98 -4.75
N ALA A 82 6.82 -13.71 -4.76
CA ALA A 82 7.95 -13.19 -3.97
C ALA A 82 7.71 -13.24 -2.44
N SER A 83 6.65 -13.92 -2.00
CA SER A 83 6.30 -14.12 -0.61
C SER A 83 7.09 -15.22 0.09
N GLU A 84 7.77 -16.16 -0.59
CA GLU A 84 8.58 -17.20 0.08
C GLU A 84 9.60 -16.59 1.08
N PRO A 85 10.45 -15.62 0.71
CA PRO A 85 11.36 -14.95 1.66
C PRO A 85 10.68 -14.07 2.72
N MET A 86 9.39 -13.76 2.58
CA MET A 86 8.58 -13.08 3.60
C MET A 86 7.98 -14.09 4.58
N LEU A 87 7.41 -15.19 4.08
CA LEU A 87 6.93 -16.32 4.89
C LEU A 87 8.08 -16.86 5.76
N GLU A 88 9.27 -17.09 5.20
CA GLU A 88 10.42 -17.60 5.96
C GLU A 88 10.87 -16.68 7.10
N ARG A 89 10.72 -15.36 6.94
CA ARG A 89 11.01 -14.38 8.00
C ARG A 89 9.95 -14.37 9.12
N CYS A 90 8.74 -14.85 8.84
CA CYS A 90 7.69 -15.06 9.84
C CYS A 90 7.75 -16.46 10.49
N THR A 91 8.09 -17.50 9.73
CA THR A 91 8.17 -18.89 10.24
C THR A 91 9.41 -19.17 11.08
N SER A 92 10.53 -18.50 10.80
CA SER A 92 11.79 -18.70 11.53
C SER A 92 11.71 -18.29 13.02
N GLN A 93 10.69 -17.55 13.44
CA GLN A 93 10.39 -17.30 14.87
C GLN A 93 9.41 -18.32 15.50
N SER A 94 8.76 -19.18 14.71
CA SER A 94 7.68 -20.08 15.17
C SER A 94 7.96 -21.58 14.97
N GLN A 95 8.87 -21.97 14.07
CA GLN A 95 9.18 -23.39 13.78
C GLN A 95 10.04 -24.13 14.84
N GLN A 96 10.21 -23.61 16.06
CA GLN A 96 10.93 -24.34 17.12
C GLN A 96 10.13 -25.49 17.77
N LEU A 97 8.85 -25.70 17.41
CA LEU A 97 7.97 -26.65 18.12
C LEU A 97 7.18 -27.61 17.22
N ILE A 98 7.62 -28.89 17.23
CA ILE A 98 6.80 -30.12 17.10
C ILE A 98 6.30 -30.47 15.67
N GLY A 99 6.10 -31.77 15.39
CA GLY A 99 5.53 -32.25 14.11
C GLY A 99 5.34 -33.78 14.01
N SER A 100 5.23 -34.28 12.78
CA SER A 100 5.26 -35.71 12.33
C SER A 100 3.99 -36.60 12.43
N LYS A 101 3.50 -37.05 11.25
CA LYS A 101 2.81 -38.34 10.91
C LYS A 101 1.35 -38.54 11.41
N ASN A 102 0.47 -39.37 10.82
CA ASN A 102 0.45 -40.18 9.57
C ASN A 102 -1.02 -40.46 9.14
N SER A 103 -1.27 -40.92 7.90
CA SER A 103 -2.44 -41.75 7.41
C SER A 103 -3.92 -41.35 7.69
N HIS A 104 -4.97 -41.85 6.99
CA HIS A 104 -5.18 -41.87 5.53
C HIS A 104 -6.63 -41.35 5.18
N PRO A 105 -7.70 -42.11 4.82
CA PRO A 105 -8.68 -41.61 3.83
C PRO A 105 -10.21 -41.74 4.15
N ASN A 106 -11.07 -40.95 3.48
CA ASN A 106 -12.26 -41.47 2.75
C ASN A 106 -12.91 -40.38 1.86
N LEU A 107 -12.79 -40.58 0.54
CA LEU A 107 -12.92 -39.60 -0.56
C LEU A 107 -14.32 -39.05 -0.88
N ASN A 108 -15.22 -38.97 0.09
CA ASN A 108 -16.55 -38.35 -0.11
C ASN A 108 -17.07 -37.55 1.11
N LYS A 109 -16.17 -37.22 2.05
CA LYS A 109 -16.43 -36.24 3.12
C LYS A 109 -15.60 -34.96 2.98
N GLU A 110 -14.58 -34.98 2.13
CA GLU A 110 -13.57 -33.92 2.04
C GLU A 110 -14.19 -32.60 1.53
N ALA A 111 -14.96 -32.64 0.44
CA ALA A 111 -15.71 -31.48 -0.07
C ALA A 111 -16.75 -30.94 0.93
N GLN A 112 -17.43 -31.81 1.67
CA GLN A 112 -18.38 -31.41 2.73
C GLN A 112 -17.63 -30.72 3.87
N SER A 113 -16.52 -31.30 4.33
CA SER A 113 -15.72 -30.77 5.45
C SER A 113 -15.07 -29.42 5.16
N LEU A 114 -14.74 -29.12 3.90
CA LEU A 114 -14.24 -27.81 3.47
C LEU A 114 -15.31 -26.71 3.60
N LEU A 115 -16.60 -27.06 3.47
CA LEU A 115 -17.71 -26.17 3.77
C LEU A 115 -18.02 -26.13 5.28
N ASP A 116 -17.99 -27.27 5.97
CA ASP A 116 -18.26 -27.34 7.42
C ASP A 116 -17.21 -26.60 8.28
N VAL A 117 -15.95 -26.52 7.81
CA VAL A 117 -14.89 -25.73 8.46
C VAL A 117 -15.08 -24.22 8.24
N CYS A 118 -15.61 -23.79 7.08
CA CYS A 118 -16.05 -22.41 6.90
C CYS A 118 -17.25 -22.12 7.82
N ASN A 119 -18.27 -22.97 7.75
CA ASN A 119 -19.57 -22.80 8.40
C ASN A 119 -19.58 -23.06 9.91
N TRP A 120 -18.43 -23.09 10.59
CA TRP A 120 -18.31 -23.54 11.98
C TRP A 120 -18.83 -22.50 13.00
N SER A 121 -20.16 -22.47 13.19
CA SER A 121 -20.80 -21.69 14.25
C SER A 121 -20.46 -22.25 15.65
N PRO A 122 -19.87 -21.45 16.57
CA PRO A 122 -19.51 -21.90 17.91
C PRO A 122 -20.72 -21.94 18.87
N SER A 123 -21.80 -22.62 18.47
CA SER A 123 -23.13 -22.56 19.12
C SER A 123 -23.62 -23.88 19.73
N SER A 124 -22.73 -24.80 20.14
CA SER A 124 -23.16 -26.06 20.80
C SER A 124 -22.19 -26.67 21.84
N ARG A 125 -21.94 -26.00 22.98
CA ARG A 125 -21.60 -26.70 24.24
C ARG A 125 -22.04 -25.95 25.51
N ARG A 126 -22.40 -26.71 26.54
CA ARG A 126 -23.04 -26.20 27.77
C ARG A 126 -22.02 -25.70 28.80
N ARG A 127 -22.35 -24.57 29.44
CA ARG A 127 -21.90 -24.08 30.78
C ARG A 127 -20.63 -24.71 31.37
N GLY A 128 -19.49 -24.05 31.16
CA GLY A 128 -18.31 -24.09 32.04
C GLY A 128 -18.11 -22.72 32.70
N ARG A 129 -17.39 -22.64 33.83
CA ARG A 129 -17.08 -21.36 34.53
C ARG A 129 -15.86 -20.65 33.95
N LEU A 130 -15.72 -19.36 34.27
CA LEU A 130 -14.74 -18.41 33.73
C LEU A 130 -13.28 -18.87 33.85
N GLY A 131 -12.50 -18.56 32.82
CA GLY A 131 -11.06 -18.34 32.85
C GLY A 131 -10.74 -17.05 32.07
N SER A 132 -9.62 -16.40 32.36
CA SER A 132 -9.29 -15.08 31.80
C SER A 132 -9.03 -15.10 30.29
N VAL A 133 -9.68 -14.20 29.54
CA VAL A 133 -9.39 -13.97 28.12
C VAL A 133 -8.08 -13.19 27.99
N GLY A 134 -7.01 -13.89 27.59
CA GLY A 134 -5.79 -13.29 27.07
C GLY A 134 -5.97 -12.83 25.62
N SER A 135 -5.15 -11.88 25.16
CA SER A 135 -5.26 -11.27 23.83
C SER A 135 -4.46 -12.02 22.75
N LYS A 136 -4.73 -11.66 21.50
CA LYS A 136 -4.07 -12.07 20.24
C LYS A 136 -4.33 -13.49 19.73
N THR A 137 -5.29 -13.57 18.83
CA THR A 137 -5.24 -14.46 17.66
C THR A 137 -4.94 -13.59 16.44
N ASP A 138 -3.66 -13.46 16.06
CA ASP A 138 -3.26 -12.77 14.82
C ASP A 138 -3.59 -13.67 13.62
N PHE A 139 -4.86 -13.68 13.22
CA PHE A 139 -5.42 -14.50 12.14
C PHE A 139 -4.95 -13.96 10.78
N THR A 140 -4.24 -14.79 10.00
CA THR A 140 -3.67 -14.39 8.70
C THR A 140 -4.08 -15.34 7.58
N CYS A 141 -4.04 -14.86 6.34
CA CYS A 141 -4.19 -15.73 5.15
C CYS A 141 -3.14 -16.87 5.16
N GLU A 142 -1.97 -16.62 5.74
CA GLU A 142 -0.88 -17.57 5.94
C GLU A 142 -1.25 -18.69 6.94
N GLN A 143 -2.06 -18.41 7.97
CA GLN A 143 -2.63 -19.43 8.85
C GLN A 143 -3.72 -20.24 8.15
N LEU A 144 -4.67 -19.60 7.46
CA LEU A 144 -5.74 -20.29 6.73
C LEU A 144 -5.17 -21.25 5.66
N VAL A 145 -4.14 -20.84 4.93
CA VAL A 145 -3.43 -21.71 3.98
C VAL A 145 -2.70 -22.84 4.72
N ARG A 146 -2.05 -22.58 5.87
CA ARG A 146 -1.35 -23.62 6.64
C ARG A 146 -2.27 -24.65 7.30
N GLU A 147 -3.44 -24.26 7.78
CA GLU A 147 -4.42 -25.21 8.34
C GLU A 147 -4.96 -26.15 7.25
N TRP A 148 -5.10 -25.64 6.02
CA TRP A 148 -5.36 -26.44 4.83
C TRP A 148 -4.17 -27.36 4.46
N GLU A 149 -2.94 -26.86 4.44
CA GLU A 149 -1.73 -27.66 4.15
C GLU A 149 -1.48 -28.76 5.19
N GLN A 150 -1.71 -28.47 6.48
CA GLN A 150 -1.53 -29.44 7.58
C GLN A 150 -2.57 -30.56 7.53
N THR A 151 -3.79 -30.29 7.02
CA THR A 151 -4.80 -31.33 6.78
C THR A 151 -4.55 -32.12 5.49
N HIS A 152 -4.02 -31.50 4.43
CA HIS A 152 -3.89 -32.10 3.10
C HIS A 152 -2.56 -32.81 2.78
N ASN A 153 -1.55 -32.78 3.65
CA ASN A 153 -0.25 -33.45 3.44
C ASN A 153 -0.27 -35.00 3.54
N LYS A 154 -1.24 -35.63 2.87
CA LYS A 154 -1.40 -37.09 2.69
C LYS A 154 -1.77 -37.46 1.24
N GLY A 155 -1.50 -36.60 0.26
CA GLY A 155 -1.77 -36.83 -1.17
C GLY A 155 -0.83 -36.08 -2.14
N VAL A 156 -0.51 -36.73 -3.26
CA VAL A 156 0.24 -36.21 -4.45
C VAL A 156 -0.75 -35.44 -5.35
N GLY A 157 -0.41 -34.46 -6.21
CA GLY A 157 0.85 -33.78 -6.54
C GLY A 157 1.03 -33.52 -8.06
N ILE A 158 1.77 -32.46 -8.43
CA ILE A 158 2.23 -32.07 -9.80
C ILE A 158 1.26 -31.29 -10.73
N LEU A 159 1.63 -30.02 -10.99
CA LEU A 159 1.45 -29.15 -12.18
C LEU A 159 0.35 -29.44 -13.24
N ARG A 160 -0.58 -28.48 -13.42
CA ARG A 160 -0.91 -27.86 -14.72
C ARG A 160 -1.67 -26.52 -14.59
N GLN A 161 -1.55 -25.65 -15.60
CA GLN A 161 -2.38 -24.45 -15.77
C GLN A 161 -3.58 -24.75 -16.68
N PRO A 162 -4.78 -24.22 -16.38
CA PRO A 162 -5.84 -24.00 -17.36
C PRO A 162 -5.98 -22.50 -17.74
N SER A 163 -6.68 -22.25 -18.84
CA SER A 163 -6.77 -20.94 -19.50
C SER A 163 -7.89 -20.03 -18.97
N SER A 164 -7.76 -18.73 -19.23
CA SER A 164 -8.75 -17.68 -18.93
C SER A 164 -10.17 -18.00 -19.45
N GLY A 165 -11.15 -18.09 -18.55
CA GLY A 165 -12.57 -18.13 -18.87
C GLY A 165 -13.38 -17.47 -17.76
N LEU A 166 -14.13 -16.41 -18.09
CA LEU A 166 -14.98 -15.72 -17.12
C LEU A 166 -16.34 -16.45 -17.06
N PHE A 167 -16.50 -17.30 -16.04
CA PHE A 167 -17.60 -18.25 -15.81
C PHE A 167 -17.60 -19.48 -16.73
N ALA A 168 -17.42 -20.65 -16.10
CA ALA A 168 -17.72 -22.02 -16.55
C ALA A 168 -17.62 -22.38 -18.05
N ALA A 169 -16.59 -23.14 -18.41
CA ALA A 169 -16.68 -24.08 -19.53
C ALA A 169 -17.30 -25.40 -19.04
N GLU A 170 -18.20 -26.01 -19.81
CA GLU A 170 -18.74 -27.34 -19.48
C GLU A 170 -17.67 -28.42 -19.66
N GLY A 171 -17.49 -29.26 -18.63
CA GLY A 171 -16.43 -30.28 -18.57
C GLY A 171 -15.26 -29.88 -17.67
N SER A 172 -15.52 -29.54 -16.41
CA SER A 172 -14.45 -29.31 -15.42
C SER A 172 -13.66 -30.59 -15.15
N THR A 173 -12.35 -30.43 -15.00
CA THR A 173 -11.47 -31.48 -14.44
C THR A 173 -11.35 -31.29 -12.92
N VAL A 174 -10.85 -32.32 -12.22
CA VAL A 174 -10.66 -32.27 -10.76
C VAL A 174 -9.70 -31.14 -10.34
N ASP A 175 -8.75 -30.76 -11.20
CA ASP A 175 -7.87 -29.62 -10.97
C ASP A 175 -8.62 -28.28 -11.09
N ASP A 176 -9.55 -28.14 -12.04
CA ASP A 176 -10.35 -26.92 -12.20
C ASP A 176 -11.25 -26.66 -10.99
N ASP A 177 -11.88 -27.70 -10.45
CA ASP A 177 -12.70 -27.62 -9.23
C ASP A 177 -11.84 -27.23 -8.00
N MET A 178 -10.63 -27.81 -7.88
CA MET A 178 -9.67 -27.44 -6.83
C MET A 178 -9.20 -25.97 -6.97
N TRP A 179 -8.96 -25.49 -8.19
CA TRP A 179 -8.58 -24.09 -8.44
C TRP A 179 -9.74 -23.14 -8.13
N ALA A 180 -10.97 -23.47 -8.50
CA ALA A 180 -12.16 -22.70 -8.14
C ALA A 180 -12.34 -22.59 -6.61
N VAL A 181 -12.09 -23.68 -5.86
CA VAL A 181 -12.12 -23.67 -4.39
C VAL A 181 -10.99 -22.81 -3.80
N ARG A 182 -9.75 -22.90 -4.31
CA ARG A 182 -8.63 -22.06 -3.85
C ARG A 182 -8.87 -20.58 -4.10
N VAL A 183 -9.32 -20.21 -5.30
CA VAL A 183 -9.65 -18.81 -5.61
C VAL A 183 -10.77 -18.32 -4.70
N ARG A 184 -11.86 -19.06 -4.54
CA ARG A 184 -12.95 -18.72 -3.60
C ARG A 184 -12.45 -18.48 -2.17
N ALA A 185 -11.56 -19.33 -1.67
CA ALA A 185 -10.97 -19.16 -0.35
C ALA A 185 -10.14 -17.86 -0.23
N LEU A 186 -9.37 -17.51 -1.27
CA LEU A 186 -8.62 -16.25 -1.34
C LEU A 186 -9.53 -15.02 -1.42
N LEU A 187 -10.63 -15.04 -2.18
CA LEU A 187 -11.60 -13.93 -2.23
C LEU A 187 -12.31 -13.76 -0.87
N ARG A 188 -12.68 -14.87 -0.22
CA ARG A 188 -13.25 -14.88 1.14
C ARG A 188 -12.26 -14.35 2.18
N ALA A 189 -10.98 -14.71 2.08
CA ALA A 189 -9.93 -14.15 2.93
C ALA A 189 -9.68 -12.65 2.65
N GLU A 190 -9.74 -12.21 1.39
CA GLU A 190 -9.58 -10.80 1.01
C GLU A 190 -10.68 -9.94 1.64
N ILE A 191 -11.96 -10.33 1.55
CA ILE A 191 -13.03 -9.57 2.21
C ILE A 191 -12.91 -9.62 3.74
N SER A 192 -12.60 -10.78 4.33
CA SER A 192 -12.36 -10.93 5.77
C SER A 192 -11.25 -10.00 6.29
N SER A 193 -10.20 -9.81 5.50
CA SER A 193 -9.04 -8.98 5.86
C SER A 193 -9.41 -7.51 6.11
N TRP A 194 -10.45 -6.99 5.45
CA TRP A 194 -10.99 -5.63 5.68
C TRP A 194 -11.70 -5.47 7.02
N TYR A 195 -12.09 -6.58 7.65
CA TYR A 195 -12.72 -6.63 8.98
C TYR A 195 -11.79 -7.30 10.01
N PHE A 196 -10.49 -6.97 9.95
CA PHE A 196 -9.44 -7.48 10.83
C PHE A 196 -9.29 -9.01 10.90
N GLY A 197 -9.74 -9.74 9.87
CA GLY A 197 -9.71 -11.20 9.84
C GLY A 197 -10.93 -11.86 10.51
N ALA A 198 -12.02 -11.13 10.72
CA ALA A 198 -13.27 -11.69 11.23
C ALA A 198 -13.78 -12.85 10.34
N PRO A 199 -14.33 -13.94 10.91
CA PRO A 199 -14.89 -15.05 10.14
C PRO A 199 -15.93 -14.56 9.14
N VAL A 200 -15.83 -14.99 7.89
CA VAL A 200 -16.61 -14.45 6.77
C VAL A 200 -18.12 -14.55 7.02
N ASP A 201 -18.58 -15.66 7.59
CA ASP A 201 -20.00 -15.93 7.84
C ASP A 201 -20.54 -15.18 9.10
N SER A 202 -19.66 -14.42 9.78
CA SER A 202 -20.05 -13.44 10.80
C SER A 202 -20.40 -12.07 10.20
N LEU A 203 -20.07 -11.81 8.93
CA LEU A 203 -20.45 -10.59 8.21
C LEU A 203 -21.97 -10.55 7.97
N GLN A 204 -22.54 -9.35 8.04
CA GLN A 204 -23.93 -9.07 7.69
C GLN A 204 -23.97 -7.94 6.66
N ARG A 205 -25.12 -7.76 5.98
CA ARG A 205 -25.29 -6.77 4.91
C ARG A 205 -24.81 -5.36 5.31
N GLY A 206 -25.13 -4.91 6.51
CA GLY A 206 -24.74 -3.61 7.04
C GLY A 206 -23.23 -3.41 7.21
N ASN A 207 -22.47 -4.49 7.49
CA ASN A 207 -21.01 -4.41 7.52
C ASN A 207 -20.44 -4.17 6.11
N LEU A 208 -21.01 -4.82 5.08
CA LEU A 208 -20.64 -4.58 3.68
C LEU A 208 -21.11 -3.21 3.17
N GLU A 209 -22.28 -2.74 3.61
CA GLU A 209 -22.79 -1.39 3.32
C GLU A 209 -21.87 -0.31 3.88
N GLU A 210 -21.30 -0.49 5.08
CA GLU A 210 -20.29 0.42 5.65
C GLU A 210 -19.04 0.51 4.74
N TRP A 211 -18.49 -0.63 4.30
CA TRP A 211 -17.31 -0.66 3.41
C TRP A 211 -17.60 -0.01 2.05
N VAL A 212 -18.72 -0.37 1.40
CA VAL A 212 -19.07 0.21 0.09
C VAL A 212 -19.36 1.71 0.21
N ALA A 213 -20.01 2.17 1.30
CA ALA A 213 -20.27 3.58 1.53
C ALA A 213 -18.97 4.39 1.72
N GLU A 214 -18.03 3.88 2.53
CA GLU A 214 -16.70 4.48 2.74
C GLU A 214 -15.97 4.70 1.41
N TYR A 215 -15.79 3.64 0.61
CA TYR A 215 -14.89 3.68 -0.55
C TYR A 215 -15.54 4.13 -1.87
N PHE A 216 -16.89 4.11 -1.99
CA PHE A 216 -17.59 4.46 -3.24
C PHE A 216 -18.57 5.64 -3.13
N PHE A 217 -18.98 6.03 -1.92
CA PHE A 217 -19.92 7.14 -1.69
C PHE A 217 -19.30 8.34 -0.95
N GLU A 218 -17.97 8.51 -1.05
CA GLU A 218 -17.21 9.66 -0.54
C GLU A 218 -17.17 9.73 1.00
N TYR A 219 -16.87 8.58 1.65
CA TYR A 219 -16.67 8.48 3.10
C TYR A 219 -17.91 8.87 3.92
N ARG A 220 -19.09 8.87 3.29
CA ARG A 220 -20.40 9.03 3.92
C ARG A 220 -20.85 7.73 4.57
N GLN A 221 -21.66 7.84 5.61
CA GLN A 221 -22.32 6.72 6.25
C GLN A 221 -23.57 6.30 5.46
N ALA A 222 -23.99 5.04 5.60
CA ALA A 222 -25.10 4.49 4.82
C ALA A 222 -26.45 5.17 5.10
N ASP A 223 -26.62 5.79 6.27
CA ASP A 223 -27.80 6.59 6.66
C ASP A 223 -27.79 8.00 6.05
N GLU A 224 -26.62 8.62 5.87
CA GLU A 224 -26.41 9.93 5.21
C GLU A 224 -26.81 9.93 3.71
N LEU A 225 -26.97 8.77 3.08
CA LEU A 225 -27.27 8.64 1.65
C LEU A 225 -28.74 8.93 1.27
N SER A 226 -28.95 9.47 0.07
CA SER A 226 -30.31 9.65 -0.50
C SER A 226 -30.98 8.31 -0.87
N THR A 227 -32.30 8.29 -1.06
CA THR A 227 -33.05 7.06 -1.43
C THR A 227 -32.54 6.40 -2.71
N ALA A 228 -32.11 7.20 -3.71
CA ALA A 228 -31.52 6.69 -4.93
C ALA A 228 -30.13 6.08 -4.69
N GLU A 229 -29.29 6.75 -3.91
CA GLU A 229 -27.96 6.25 -3.53
C GLU A 229 -28.04 5.00 -2.65
N LYS A 230 -29.04 4.89 -1.77
CA LYS A 230 -29.31 3.67 -0.98
C LYS A 230 -29.68 2.48 -1.86
N GLN A 231 -30.36 2.72 -2.98
CA GLN A 231 -30.63 1.65 -3.95
C GLN A 231 -29.41 1.32 -4.82
N GLU A 232 -28.56 2.30 -5.16
CA GLU A 232 -27.26 2.04 -5.79
C GLU A 232 -26.32 1.25 -4.86
N LEU A 233 -26.24 1.63 -3.58
CA LEU A 233 -25.43 0.98 -2.53
C LEU A 233 -25.75 -0.51 -2.42
N ARG A 234 -27.03 -0.87 -2.33
CA ARG A 234 -27.49 -2.27 -2.28
C ARG A 234 -26.96 -3.08 -3.47
N VAL A 235 -27.09 -2.55 -4.68
CA VAL A 235 -26.64 -3.23 -5.92
C VAL A 235 -25.11 -3.38 -5.97
N LEU A 236 -24.34 -2.45 -5.38
CA LEU A 236 -22.90 -2.63 -5.20
C LEU A 236 -22.56 -3.69 -4.13
N VAL A 237 -23.30 -3.73 -3.02
CA VAL A 237 -23.12 -4.71 -1.95
C VAL A 237 -23.50 -6.12 -2.40
N ASP A 238 -24.57 -6.29 -3.18
CA ASP A 238 -24.96 -7.57 -3.76
C ASP A 238 -23.87 -8.10 -4.70
N TYR A 239 -23.26 -7.22 -5.53
CA TYR A 239 -22.15 -7.58 -6.41
C TYR A 239 -20.85 -7.92 -5.63
N LEU A 240 -20.58 -7.22 -4.52
CA LEU A 240 -19.48 -7.54 -3.62
C LEU A 240 -19.69 -8.90 -2.93
N ALA A 241 -20.92 -9.20 -2.52
CA ALA A 241 -21.31 -10.46 -1.87
C ALA A 241 -21.30 -11.65 -2.84
N GLU A 242 -21.64 -11.43 -4.11
CA GLU A 242 -21.49 -12.39 -5.20
C GLU A 242 -20.00 -12.70 -5.44
N TRP A 243 -19.17 -11.66 -5.63
CA TRP A 243 -17.72 -11.80 -5.84
C TRP A 243 -17.00 -12.50 -4.69
N ALA A 244 -17.38 -12.20 -3.45
CA ALA A 244 -16.83 -12.86 -2.27
C ALA A 244 -17.41 -14.26 -2.00
N HIS A 245 -18.37 -14.75 -2.80
CA HIS A 245 -19.09 -16.01 -2.56
C HIS A 245 -19.69 -16.11 -1.14
N ILE A 246 -20.48 -15.11 -0.77
CA ILE A 246 -21.23 -15.01 0.51
C ILE A 246 -22.71 -14.67 0.32
N SER A 247 -23.17 -14.40 -0.90
CA SER A 247 -24.53 -13.93 -1.19
C SER A 247 -25.67 -14.87 -0.75
N GLY A 248 -25.40 -16.17 -0.58
CA GLY A 248 -26.37 -17.13 -0.04
C GLY A 248 -26.52 -17.12 1.49
N ASP A 249 -25.48 -16.71 2.20
CA ASP A 249 -25.37 -16.78 3.67
C ASP A 249 -25.43 -15.38 4.34
N LEU A 250 -25.39 -14.32 3.52
CA LEU A 250 -25.40 -12.92 3.95
C LEU A 250 -26.73 -12.55 4.60
N ARG A 251 -26.73 -12.48 5.93
CA ARG A 251 -27.87 -12.03 6.74
C ARG A 251 -28.04 -10.51 6.68
N ASP A 252 -29.28 -10.05 6.65
CA ASP A 252 -29.62 -8.63 6.85
C ASP A 252 -29.35 -8.19 8.31
N GLY A 253 -29.05 -6.90 8.48
CA GLY A 253 -28.59 -6.33 9.76
C GLY A 253 -27.11 -5.95 9.74
N THR A 254 -26.58 -5.57 10.89
CA THR A 254 -25.16 -5.27 11.11
C THR A 254 -24.65 -6.10 12.28
N ASN A 255 -23.53 -6.81 12.11
CA ASN A 255 -22.88 -7.45 13.23
C ASN A 255 -22.03 -6.40 13.98
N GLU A 256 -22.44 -6.05 15.20
CA GLU A 256 -21.75 -5.06 16.02
C GLU A 256 -20.37 -5.51 16.53
N ASP A 257 -20.14 -6.81 16.67
CA ASP A 257 -18.84 -7.34 17.09
C ASP A 257 -17.77 -7.29 15.97
N VAL A 258 -18.18 -6.96 14.73
CA VAL A 258 -17.31 -6.91 13.55
C VAL A 258 -17.21 -5.46 13.05
N LYS A 259 -15.98 -4.95 12.90
CA LYS A 259 -15.71 -3.56 12.50
C LYS A 259 -14.92 -3.49 11.20
N CYS A 260 -15.34 -2.61 10.29
CA CYS A 260 -14.65 -2.32 9.03
C CYS A 260 -13.44 -1.40 9.25
N MET A 261 -12.35 -1.61 8.52
CA MET A 261 -11.30 -0.59 8.37
C MET A 261 -11.71 0.50 7.38
N ARG A 262 -11.64 1.77 7.80
CA ARG A 262 -12.13 2.95 7.07
C ARG A 262 -11.06 4.02 6.97
N ILE A 263 -10.57 4.30 5.75
CA ILE A 263 -9.41 5.16 5.51
C ILE A 263 -9.59 6.61 5.96
N MET A 264 -10.80 7.17 5.92
CA MET A 264 -11.09 8.55 6.34
C MET A 264 -11.83 8.65 7.67
N ASN A 265 -12.67 7.66 8.01
CA ASN A 265 -13.49 7.69 9.23
C ASN A 265 -12.83 7.06 10.47
N ASP A 266 -11.76 6.26 10.33
CA ASP A 266 -11.03 5.72 11.51
C ASP A 266 -9.95 6.71 12.03
N PRO A 267 -9.70 6.73 13.35
CA PRO A 267 -8.75 7.67 13.94
C PRO A 267 -7.29 7.26 13.64
N ILE A 268 -6.69 7.87 12.62
CA ILE A 268 -5.24 7.73 12.34
C ILE A 268 -4.45 8.23 13.57
N PRO A 269 -3.62 7.40 14.22
CA PRO A 269 -2.93 7.76 15.46
C PRO A 269 -1.72 8.69 15.20
N ALA A 270 -2.01 9.96 14.93
CA ALA A 270 -1.01 11.00 14.67
C ALA A 270 -0.23 11.37 15.94
N ALA A 271 1.10 11.27 15.87
CA ALA A 271 2.01 11.66 16.94
C ALA A 271 2.80 12.92 16.53
N TYR A 272 2.85 13.91 17.43
CA TYR A 272 3.70 15.08 17.30
C TYR A 272 5.19 14.67 17.26
N ARG A 273 5.94 15.23 16.31
CA ARG A 273 7.41 15.14 16.28
C ARG A 273 8.00 16.45 16.81
N PRO A 274 9.09 16.43 17.60
CA PRO A 274 9.72 17.66 18.09
C PRO A 274 10.09 18.64 16.98
N PHE A 275 10.07 19.95 17.26
CA PHE A 275 10.36 21.00 16.28
C PHE A 275 11.74 20.82 15.63
N ILE A 276 12.73 20.36 16.40
CA ILE A 276 14.07 20.06 15.91
C ILE A 276 14.09 18.99 14.81
N CYS A 277 13.15 18.03 14.77
CA CYS A 277 13.05 17.06 13.70
C CYS A 277 12.73 17.74 12.36
N TYR A 278 11.76 18.67 12.35
CA TYR A 278 11.41 19.44 11.16
C TYR A 278 12.52 20.41 10.75
N GLY A 279 13.20 21.04 11.72
CA GLY A 279 14.38 21.87 11.43
C GLY A 279 15.52 21.08 10.77
N VAL A 280 15.77 19.85 11.23
CA VAL A 280 16.78 18.96 10.63
C VAL A 280 16.37 18.51 9.23
N THR A 281 15.14 18.03 9.02
CA THR A 281 14.71 17.53 7.70
C THR A 281 14.55 18.65 6.66
N HIS A 282 14.14 19.85 7.07
CA HIS A 282 13.88 20.98 6.17
C HIS A 282 15.13 21.80 5.85
N PHE A 283 16.10 21.95 6.77
CA PHE A 283 17.33 22.73 6.53
C PHE A 283 18.58 21.86 6.45
N VAL A 284 18.87 21.05 7.48
CA VAL A 284 20.16 20.37 7.62
C VAL A 284 20.35 19.26 6.58
N LEU A 285 19.36 18.38 6.41
CA LEU A 285 19.45 17.26 5.47
C LEU A 285 19.52 17.69 4.00
N PRO A 286 18.73 18.67 3.48
CA PRO A 286 18.93 19.16 2.12
C PRO A 286 20.28 19.84 1.93
N ILE A 287 20.80 20.64 2.89
CA ILE A 287 22.15 21.21 2.78
C ILE A 287 23.22 20.11 2.66
N ILE A 288 23.12 19.04 3.44
CA ILE A 288 24.03 17.88 3.33
C ILE A 288 23.84 17.17 1.98
N THR A 289 22.59 16.95 1.54
CA THR A 289 22.27 16.30 0.25
C THR A 289 22.85 17.09 -0.92
N ASP A 290 22.66 18.41 -0.90
CA ASP A 290 23.15 19.32 -1.93
C ASP A 290 24.69 19.33 -1.99
N ILE A 291 25.39 19.44 -0.85
CA ILE A 291 26.85 19.37 -0.80
C ILE A 291 27.40 18.01 -1.26
N VAL A 292 26.74 16.91 -0.88
CA VAL A 292 27.18 15.56 -1.25
C VAL A 292 27.02 15.34 -2.75
N LEU A 293 25.85 15.64 -3.34
CA LEU A 293 25.60 15.43 -4.76
C LEU A 293 26.49 16.31 -5.65
N ASP A 294 26.58 17.60 -5.34
CA ASP A 294 27.42 18.57 -6.06
C ASP A 294 28.92 18.21 -5.93
N LYS A 295 29.45 18.14 -4.70
CA LYS A 295 30.91 18.08 -4.47
C LYS A 295 31.50 16.68 -4.32
N LEU A 296 30.69 15.65 -4.03
CA LEU A 296 31.16 14.27 -3.80
C LEU A 296 30.56 13.23 -4.77
N VAL A 297 29.62 13.61 -5.63
CA VAL A 297 29.11 12.77 -6.72
C VAL A 297 29.30 13.43 -8.11
N GLY A 298 29.28 14.76 -8.20
CA GLY A 298 29.42 15.48 -9.47
C GLY A 298 28.09 15.66 -10.22
N PHE A 299 26.96 15.67 -9.50
CA PHE A 299 25.65 15.99 -10.05
C PHE A 299 25.37 17.49 -9.86
N THR A 300 24.85 18.17 -10.87
CA THR A 300 24.42 19.58 -10.77
C THR A 300 22.91 19.66 -10.51
N LYS A 301 22.47 20.59 -9.67
CA LYS A 301 21.07 20.80 -9.30
C LYS A 301 20.36 21.73 -10.29
N TYR A 302 19.16 21.35 -10.71
CA TYR A 302 18.30 22.08 -11.64
C TYR A 302 16.83 22.05 -11.19
N ARG A 303 15.97 22.73 -11.96
CA ARG A 303 14.54 22.87 -11.68
C ARG A 303 13.72 22.82 -12.97
N SER A 304 12.56 22.18 -12.91
CA SER A 304 11.53 22.18 -13.95
C SER A 304 10.19 22.53 -13.30
N GLY A 305 9.68 23.74 -13.54
CA GLY A 305 8.47 24.25 -12.90
C GLY A 305 8.52 24.19 -11.37
N THR A 306 7.72 23.31 -10.78
CA THR A 306 7.63 23.05 -9.33
C THR A 306 8.57 21.95 -8.82
N MET A 307 9.21 21.18 -9.71
CA MET A 307 10.10 20.06 -9.38
C MET A 307 11.57 20.48 -9.38
N GLU A 308 12.33 20.03 -8.38
CA GLU A 308 13.80 20.08 -8.37
C GLU A 308 14.36 18.72 -8.78
N TYR A 309 15.49 18.71 -9.48
CA TYR A 309 16.17 17.49 -9.88
C TYR A 309 17.68 17.68 -9.95
N TRP A 310 18.39 16.56 -9.86
CA TRP A 310 19.83 16.48 -10.02
C TRP A 310 20.17 15.82 -11.34
N TYR A 311 21.20 16.33 -12.01
CA TYR A 311 21.63 15.86 -13.33
C TYR A 311 23.12 15.55 -13.30
N SER A 312 23.48 14.34 -13.76
CA SER A 312 24.82 13.98 -14.16
C SER A 312 24.83 13.72 -15.66
N ARG A 313 25.77 14.35 -16.36
CA ARG A 313 25.97 14.25 -17.80
C ARG A 313 26.98 13.14 -18.09
N ALA A 314 26.72 12.30 -19.08
CA ALA A 314 27.73 11.37 -19.59
C ALA A 314 28.94 12.16 -20.16
N PRO A 315 30.19 11.66 -20.07
CA PRO A 315 31.33 12.30 -20.72
C PRO A 315 31.09 12.50 -22.22
N GLU A 316 31.44 13.67 -22.75
CA GLU A 316 31.24 13.95 -24.17
C GLU A 316 32.19 13.11 -25.02
N GLY A 317 31.63 12.39 -26.00
CA GLY A 317 32.34 11.51 -26.91
C GLY A 317 31.65 11.48 -28.27
N GLU A 318 32.24 10.74 -29.22
CA GLU A 318 31.83 10.74 -30.63
C GLU A 318 30.48 10.04 -30.90
N ASN A 319 29.99 9.25 -29.95
CA ASN A 319 28.75 8.48 -30.09
C ASN A 319 27.50 9.36 -29.85
N PRO A 320 26.36 9.05 -30.52
CA PRO A 320 25.07 9.67 -30.20
C PRO A 320 24.71 9.48 -28.72
N ARG A 321 24.18 10.53 -28.07
CA ARG A 321 23.75 10.43 -26.66
C ARG A 321 22.74 9.32 -26.48
N LEU A 322 23.03 8.38 -25.60
CA LEU A 322 22.10 7.32 -25.24
C LEU A 322 20.90 7.86 -24.46
N GLN A 323 19.85 7.04 -24.41
CA GLN A 323 18.65 7.29 -23.63
C GLN A 323 18.97 7.42 -22.13
N PRO A 324 18.50 8.49 -21.47
CA PRO A 324 18.84 8.78 -20.08
C PRO A 324 18.09 7.87 -19.11
N ILE A 325 18.60 7.83 -17.89
CA ILE A 325 17.98 7.17 -16.74
C ILE A 325 17.35 8.25 -15.85
N VAL A 326 16.09 8.09 -15.49
CA VAL A 326 15.37 9.00 -14.57
C VAL A 326 14.98 8.23 -13.32
N PHE A 327 15.57 8.59 -12.18
CA PHE A 327 15.31 7.98 -10.88
C PHE A 327 14.35 8.82 -10.02
N CYS A 328 13.31 8.16 -9.50
CA CYS A 328 12.31 8.71 -8.58
C CYS A 328 12.46 8.06 -7.20
N HIS A 329 12.78 8.87 -6.18
CA HIS A 329 13.04 8.37 -4.82
C HIS A 329 11.76 8.03 -4.04
N GLY A 330 11.88 7.15 -3.05
CA GLY A 330 10.81 6.78 -2.12
C GLY A 330 10.59 7.81 -1.00
N LEU A 331 9.60 7.56 -0.14
CA LEU A 331 9.37 8.36 1.08
C LEU A 331 10.57 8.23 2.04
N GLY A 332 10.98 9.33 2.67
CA GLY A 332 12.16 9.35 3.53
C GLY A 332 12.70 10.76 3.73
N VAL A 333 14.00 10.96 3.53
CA VAL A 333 14.68 12.26 3.74
C VAL A 333 15.20 12.92 2.45
N GLY A 334 14.65 12.52 1.29
CA GLY A 334 15.12 12.93 -0.04
C GLY A 334 16.15 11.95 -0.61
N LEU A 335 17.03 12.42 -1.49
CA LEU A 335 18.04 11.58 -2.16
C LEU A 335 19.19 11.05 -1.28
N LEU A 336 19.38 11.57 -0.05
CA LEU A 336 20.52 11.24 0.81
C LEU A 336 20.79 9.72 1.07
N PRO A 337 19.80 8.87 1.40
CA PRO A 337 20.04 7.42 1.54
C PRO A 337 20.30 6.71 0.20
N TYR A 338 20.00 7.34 -0.94
CA TYR A 338 20.16 6.77 -2.27
C TYR A 338 21.53 7.08 -2.90
N ILE A 339 22.39 7.87 -2.26
CA ILE A 339 23.73 8.21 -2.79
C ILE A 339 24.56 6.97 -3.21
N PRO A 340 24.59 5.85 -2.47
CA PRO A 340 25.29 4.64 -2.93
C PRO A 340 24.67 4.03 -4.20
N PHE A 341 23.35 4.03 -4.30
CA PHE A 341 22.60 3.51 -5.44
C PHE A 341 22.80 4.38 -6.69
N VAL A 342 22.70 5.70 -6.55
CA VAL A 342 22.95 6.66 -7.63
C VAL A 342 24.40 6.55 -8.13
N LYS A 343 25.39 6.44 -7.22
CA LYS A 343 26.78 6.15 -7.61
C LYS A 343 26.91 4.84 -8.38
N GLY A 344 26.25 3.77 -7.92
CA GLY A 344 26.24 2.48 -8.61
C GLY A 344 25.70 2.55 -10.03
N ILE A 345 24.61 3.29 -10.26
CA ILE A 345 24.07 3.56 -11.61
C ILE A 345 25.09 4.34 -12.44
N THR A 346 25.64 5.46 -11.93
CA THR A 346 26.63 6.27 -12.67
C THR A 346 27.89 5.49 -13.04
N GLN A 347 28.29 4.52 -12.21
CA GLN A 347 29.44 3.64 -12.48
C GLN A 347 29.12 2.50 -13.45
N SER A 348 27.86 2.04 -13.48
CA SER A 348 27.40 0.94 -14.34
C SER A 348 26.96 1.40 -15.74
N PHE A 349 26.56 2.66 -15.87
CA PHE A 349 26.08 3.30 -17.10
C PHE A 349 26.78 4.64 -17.34
N PRO A 350 28.13 4.67 -17.49
CA PRO A 350 28.90 5.91 -17.65
C PRO A 350 28.62 6.63 -18.98
N ASP A 351 27.93 5.96 -19.91
CA ASP A 351 27.53 6.42 -21.25
C ASP A 351 26.13 7.04 -21.29
N ARG A 352 25.47 7.22 -20.13
CA ARG A 352 24.10 7.74 -20.02
C ARG A 352 23.99 8.95 -19.10
N ASP A 353 23.23 9.93 -19.56
CA ASP A 353 22.74 11.03 -18.73
C ASP A 353 21.80 10.49 -17.63
N ILE A 354 21.99 10.93 -16.39
CA ILE A 354 21.22 10.46 -15.22
C ILE A 354 20.53 11.65 -14.55
N PHE A 355 19.21 11.56 -14.43
CA PHE A 355 18.36 12.48 -13.69
C PHE A 355 17.90 11.83 -12.39
N CYS A 356 18.05 12.50 -11.26
CA CYS A 356 17.49 12.09 -9.97
C CYS A 356 16.49 13.15 -9.50
N ILE A 357 15.20 12.81 -9.52
CA ILE A 357 14.11 13.71 -9.14
C ILE A 357 14.04 13.81 -7.62
N GLU A 358 14.09 15.03 -7.09
CA GLU A 358 13.81 15.31 -5.68
C GLU A 358 12.30 15.61 -5.53
N VAL A 359 11.66 14.97 -4.55
CA VAL A 359 10.21 15.06 -4.29
C VAL A 359 10.01 15.59 -2.86
N PRO A 360 10.08 16.92 -2.63
CA PRO A 360 10.20 17.49 -1.27
C PRO A 360 9.04 17.13 -0.34
N HIS A 361 7.83 16.95 -0.90
CA HIS A 361 6.61 16.63 -0.15
C HIS A 361 6.57 15.20 0.41
N VAL A 362 7.49 14.30 -0.01
CA VAL A 362 7.71 12.99 0.66
C VAL A 362 9.09 12.86 1.32
N ALA A 363 9.89 13.92 1.32
CA ALA A 363 11.22 13.99 1.94
C ALA A 363 11.18 14.37 3.44
N MET A 364 10.06 14.10 4.14
CA MET A 364 9.79 14.49 5.54
C MET A 364 9.95 16.00 5.82
N ARG A 365 9.77 16.86 4.80
CA ARG A 365 9.84 18.33 4.91
C ARG A 365 8.43 18.93 4.89
N PRO A 366 8.15 19.99 5.66
CA PRO A 366 6.97 20.82 5.42
C PRO A 366 7.05 21.42 4.01
N TYR A 367 6.06 21.12 3.16
CA TYR A 367 5.99 21.62 1.78
C TYR A 367 4.52 21.94 1.44
N PRO A 368 4.15 23.21 1.19
CA PRO A 368 2.73 23.59 1.02
C PRO A 368 2.19 23.30 -0.39
N ASN A 369 3.06 23.24 -1.40
CA ASN A 369 2.68 23.23 -2.81
C ASN A 369 2.75 21.81 -3.37
N LEU A 370 1.77 20.97 -3.03
CA LEU A 370 1.65 19.61 -3.56
C LEU A 370 1.28 19.64 -5.05
N PRO A 371 2.12 19.15 -5.98
CA PRO A 371 1.74 19.03 -7.38
C PRO A 371 0.76 17.86 -7.57
N SER A 372 -0.19 18.01 -8.49
CA SER A 372 -1.02 16.90 -8.95
C SER A 372 -0.20 15.88 -9.76
N ALA A 373 -0.72 14.66 -9.90
CA ALA A 373 -0.14 13.61 -10.73
C ALA A 373 0.13 14.07 -12.18
N ARG A 374 -0.74 14.92 -12.74
CA ARG A 374 -0.60 15.46 -14.09
C ARG A 374 0.49 16.52 -14.17
N GLU A 375 0.53 17.48 -13.24
CA GLU A 375 1.60 18.49 -13.19
C GLU A 375 2.96 17.83 -13.01
N MET A 376 3.07 16.84 -12.11
CA MET A 376 4.30 16.07 -11.90
C MET A 376 4.76 15.36 -13.18
N SER A 377 3.84 14.81 -13.97
CA SER A 377 4.19 14.16 -15.24
C SER A 377 4.66 15.17 -16.29
N VAL A 378 3.97 16.32 -16.40
CA VAL A 378 4.33 17.38 -17.35
C VAL A 378 5.72 17.96 -17.05
N VAL A 379 6.04 18.30 -15.79
CA VAL A 379 7.38 18.86 -15.47
C VAL A 379 8.53 17.88 -15.69
N VAL A 380 8.28 16.56 -15.66
CA VAL A 380 9.25 15.51 -16.04
C VAL A 380 9.37 15.39 -17.56
N ALA A 381 8.26 15.48 -18.31
CA ALA A 381 8.28 15.51 -19.77
C ALA A 381 8.97 16.78 -20.32
N ASP A 382 8.75 17.94 -19.67
CA ASP A 382 9.41 19.21 -19.97
C ASP A 382 10.90 19.14 -19.64
N MET A 383 11.28 18.54 -18.50
CA MET A 383 12.69 18.27 -18.16
C MET A 383 13.37 17.47 -19.26
N LEU A 384 12.82 16.33 -19.68
CA LEU A 384 13.39 15.51 -20.75
C LEU A 384 13.51 16.31 -22.06
N THR A 385 12.46 17.06 -22.42
CA THR A 385 12.44 17.89 -23.63
C THR A 385 13.53 18.97 -23.60
N ALA A 386 13.73 19.64 -22.46
CA ALA A 386 14.75 20.69 -22.30
C ALA A 386 16.19 20.18 -22.44
N TRP A 387 16.46 18.91 -22.10
CA TRP A 387 17.78 18.28 -22.29
C TRP A 387 17.97 17.62 -23.68
N GLY A 388 16.93 17.64 -24.53
CA GLY A 388 16.94 17.09 -25.89
C GLY A 388 16.43 15.64 -25.99
N TYR A 389 15.76 15.11 -24.97
CA TYR A 389 15.32 13.73 -24.90
C TYR A 389 13.82 13.55 -25.16
N SER A 390 13.50 12.65 -26.10
CA SER A 390 12.13 12.21 -26.38
C SER A 390 11.61 11.24 -25.31
N GLN A 391 12.47 10.32 -24.84
CA GLN A 391 12.13 9.23 -23.93
C GLN A 391 13.24 8.95 -22.91
N ALA A 392 12.90 8.29 -21.80
CA ALA A 392 13.83 7.82 -20.77
C ALA A 392 13.59 6.36 -20.34
N HIS A 393 14.57 5.78 -19.64
CA HIS A 393 14.35 4.65 -18.74
C HIS A 393 13.95 5.16 -17.35
N MET A 394 12.76 4.80 -16.87
CA MET A 394 12.21 5.29 -15.59
C MET A 394 12.47 4.31 -14.44
N ILE A 395 13.20 4.70 -13.40
CA ILE A 395 13.39 3.90 -12.19
C ILE A 395 12.58 4.51 -11.03
N GLY A 396 11.68 3.75 -10.43
CA GLY A 396 10.96 4.15 -9.22
C GLY A 396 11.29 3.24 -8.04
N HIS A 397 11.63 3.82 -6.88
CA HIS A 397 11.73 3.07 -5.62
C HIS A 397 10.61 3.45 -4.66
N SER A 398 9.89 2.47 -4.09
CA SER A 398 8.83 2.69 -3.09
C SER A 398 7.85 3.78 -3.59
N PHE A 399 7.60 4.86 -2.84
CA PHE A 399 6.75 5.98 -3.28
C PHE A 399 7.10 6.53 -4.69
N GLY A 400 8.38 6.50 -5.10
CA GLY A 400 8.80 6.93 -6.43
C GLY A 400 8.15 6.15 -7.58
N THR A 401 7.63 4.93 -7.31
CA THR A 401 6.82 4.17 -8.28
C THR A 401 5.48 4.83 -8.61
N PHE A 402 4.95 5.73 -7.75
CA PHE A 402 3.80 6.57 -8.11
C PHE A 402 4.15 7.58 -9.22
N VAL A 403 5.33 8.20 -9.17
CA VAL A 403 5.77 9.14 -10.22
C VAL A 403 5.90 8.42 -11.57
N VAL A 404 6.48 7.21 -11.58
CA VAL A 404 6.53 6.36 -12.79
C VAL A 404 5.12 5.96 -13.26
N ARG A 405 4.21 5.64 -12.31
CA ARG A 405 2.81 5.30 -12.60
C ARG A 405 2.00 6.48 -13.14
N TRP A 406 2.29 7.72 -12.74
CA TRP A 406 1.69 8.94 -13.28
C TRP A 406 2.24 9.27 -14.67
N MET A 407 3.54 9.09 -14.91
CA MET A 407 4.12 9.19 -16.25
C MET A 407 3.45 8.19 -17.21
N LEU A 408 3.26 6.93 -16.80
CA LEU A 408 2.46 5.93 -17.55
C LEU A 408 0.99 6.35 -17.79
N ALA A 409 0.42 7.23 -16.96
CA ALA A 409 -0.98 7.67 -17.06
C ALA A 409 -1.18 8.90 -17.98
N HIS A 410 -0.16 9.73 -18.13
CA HIS A 410 -0.28 11.07 -18.72
C HIS A 410 0.72 11.33 -19.85
N GLU A 411 1.94 10.79 -19.72
CA GLU A 411 3.06 10.98 -20.64
C GLU A 411 3.69 9.62 -21.07
N PRO A 412 2.90 8.58 -21.43
CA PRO A 412 3.43 7.23 -21.67
C PRO A 412 4.41 7.19 -22.85
N SER A 413 4.27 8.09 -23.82
CA SER A 413 5.20 8.26 -24.95
C SER A 413 6.61 8.65 -24.51
N ARG A 414 6.80 9.18 -23.29
CA ARG A 414 8.11 9.56 -22.72
C ARG A 414 8.83 8.40 -22.03
N ILE A 415 8.20 7.24 -21.89
CA ILE A 415 8.79 6.04 -21.29
C ILE A 415 9.12 5.05 -22.39
N ALA A 416 10.38 4.67 -22.53
CA ALA A 416 10.78 3.56 -23.40
C ALA A 416 10.90 2.24 -22.63
N SER A 417 11.30 2.31 -21.36
CA SER A 417 11.39 1.17 -20.45
C SER A 417 11.37 1.66 -19.00
N LEU A 418 11.13 0.76 -18.04
CA LEU A 418 11.07 1.12 -16.63
C LEU A 418 11.54 -0.02 -15.72
N SER A 419 12.01 0.34 -14.53
CA SER A 419 12.35 -0.56 -13.44
C SER A 419 11.62 -0.11 -12.16
N LEU A 420 10.95 -1.03 -11.47
CA LEU A 420 10.26 -0.74 -10.22
C LEU A 420 10.90 -1.54 -9.08
N VAL A 421 11.37 -0.83 -8.06
CA VAL A 421 12.02 -1.41 -6.87
C VAL A 421 11.08 -1.18 -5.69
N ASP A 422 10.68 -2.25 -5.00
CA ASP A 422 9.66 -2.20 -3.93
C ASP A 422 8.35 -1.47 -4.34
N PRO A 423 7.58 -2.01 -5.32
CA PRO A 423 6.48 -1.27 -5.95
C PRO A 423 5.19 -1.20 -5.12
N VAL A 424 5.02 -0.12 -4.37
CA VAL A 424 3.77 0.19 -3.64
C VAL A 424 2.61 0.65 -4.54
N CYS A 425 2.86 0.97 -5.82
CA CYS A 425 1.86 1.59 -6.70
C CYS A 425 0.77 0.66 -7.26
N PHE A 426 0.83 -0.64 -6.99
CA PHE A 426 -0.15 -1.63 -7.47
C PHE A 426 -1.19 -2.01 -6.42
N LEU A 427 -0.76 -2.27 -5.16
CA LEU A 427 -1.57 -2.95 -4.15
C LEU A 427 -2.24 -2.01 -3.13
N LEU A 428 -2.39 -0.72 -3.44
CA LEU A 428 -3.18 0.24 -2.63
C LEU A 428 -4.65 -0.17 -2.44
N VAL A 429 -5.12 -1.15 -3.21
CA VAL A 429 -6.47 -1.74 -3.14
C VAL A 429 -6.60 -2.83 -2.07
N LYS A 430 -5.52 -3.13 -1.32
CA LYS A 430 -5.52 -4.10 -0.21
C LYS A 430 -5.58 -3.40 1.15
N ASN A 431 -6.12 -4.10 2.14
CA ASN A 431 -6.29 -3.65 3.53
C ASN A 431 -4.95 -3.38 4.26
N ASP A 432 -3.84 -4.01 3.84
CA ASP A 432 -2.56 -4.02 4.53
C ASP A 432 -2.04 -2.63 4.92
N LEU A 433 -2.27 -1.61 4.07
CA LEU A 433 -1.84 -0.24 4.32
C LEU A 433 -2.57 0.40 5.52
N LEU A 434 -3.86 0.09 5.70
CA LEU A 434 -4.64 0.56 6.85
C LEU A 434 -4.27 -0.23 8.10
N LEU A 435 -4.18 -1.56 7.98
CA LEU A 435 -3.81 -2.44 9.08
C LEU A 435 -2.44 -2.04 9.69
N ASN A 436 -1.46 -1.69 8.85
CA ASN A 436 -0.14 -1.23 9.27
C ASN A 436 -0.08 0.23 9.77
N THR A 437 -1.12 1.05 9.55
CA THR A 437 -1.19 2.41 10.12
C THR A 437 -2.03 2.49 11.39
N GLN A 438 -2.97 1.54 11.59
CA GLN A 438 -3.77 1.39 12.80
C GLN A 438 -3.06 0.57 13.90
N ARG A 439 -2.26 -0.46 13.54
CA ARG A 439 -1.44 -1.22 14.50
C ARG A 439 -0.34 -0.34 15.12
N LYS A 440 -0.44 -0.05 16.42
CA LYS A 440 0.57 0.62 17.27
C LYS A 440 0.61 0.04 18.68
#